data_AF-A0A6I7P8B5-F1
#
_entry.id   AF-A0A6I7P8B5-F1
#
_cell.length_a   1.000
_cell.length_b   1.000
_cell.length_c   1.000
_cell.angle_alpha   90.00
_cell.angle_beta   90.00
_cell.angle_gamma   90.00
#
_symmetry.space_group_name_H-M   'P 1'
#
loop_
_entity.id
_entity.type
_entity.pdbx_description
1 polymer ?
#
loop_
_entity_poly.entity_id
_entity_poly.type
_entity_poly.pdbx_seq_one_letter_code
_entity_poly.pdbx_strand_id
1 'polypeptide(L)'
;MTRALVIGAAAGALLTACAVETVRDVAALKRLVDARDPDAIVAYEVDCPPAAPGCAQAHTIRADACLRRAQGVGVVDREAYARCAAESYDAAQVAAAARPDPLVDPARLVRWELEALRFWRDAAARDRGLALNATLAERAERVATAATDRPEGPYYLADARIWPVNLGIEQPPCPGVASALALAEAALPLEQAGEVDVQQLVTDLARAALAHGCDVPT
;
A
#
# COMPACT_ATOMS: atom_id res chain seq x y z
N MET A 1 -65.36 13.08 -44.28
CA MET A 1 -64.34 14.13 -44.45
C MET A 1 -64.23 14.81 -43.10
N THR A 2 -63.16 14.73 -42.32
CA THR A 2 -61.74 14.91 -42.65
C THR A 2 -60.89 14.18 -41.60
N ARG A 3 -59.90 13.42 -42.05
CA ARG A 3 -58.85 12.78 -41.23
C ARG A 3 -57.92 13.88 -40.70
N ALA A 4 -57.53 13.83 -39.43
CA ALA A 4 -56.37 14.56 -38.94
C ALA A 4 -55.34 13.56 -38.42
N LEU A 5 -54.13 13.76 -38.94
CA LEU A 5 -52.97 12.89 -38.92
C LEU A 5 -52.35 12.75 -37.53
N VAL A 6 -51.90 11.52 -37.25
CA VAL A 6 -50.93 11.17 -36.23
C VAL A 6 -49.55 11.71 -36.65
N ILE A 7 -48.92 12.51 -35.81
CA ILE A 7 -47.48 12.77 -35.77
C ILE A 7 -47.12 12.65 -34.27
N GLY A 8 -46.47 11.61 -33.76
CA GLY A 8 -45.34 10.92 -34.35
C GLY A 8 -44.04 11.67 -34.02
N ALA A 9 -43.79 11.97 -32.75
CA ALA A 9 -42.46 12.36 -32.28
C ALA A 9 -42.12 11.48 -31.08
N ALA A 10 -41.48 10.34 -31.37
CA ALA A 10 -40.79 9.55 -30.36
C ALA A 10 -39.75 10.46 -29.71
N ALA A 11 -40.00 10.86 -28.46
CA ALA A 11 -38.96 11.35 -27.57
C ALA A 11 -38.07 10.15 -27.23
N GLY A 12 -37.22 9.76 -28.19
CA GLY A 12 -36.10 8.89 -27.94
C GLY A 12 -35.19 9.60 -26.95
N ALA A 13 -35.33 9.24 -25.69
CA ALA A 13 -34.41 9.59 -24.65
C ALA A 13 -33.01 9.22 -25.13
N LEU A 14 -32.21 10.22 -25.49
CA LEU A 14 -30.77 10.12 -25.58
C LEU A 14 -30.26 9.92 -24.16
N LEU A 15 -30.42 8.70 -23.64
CA LEU A 15 -29.56 8.16 -22.60
C LEU A 15 -28.22 7.87 -23.29
N THR A 16 -27.52 8.93 -23.69
CA THR A 16 -26.09 8.84 -23.95
C THR A 16 -25.47 8.39 -22.65
N ALA A 17 -25.13 7.11 -22.64
CA ALA A 17 -24.39 6.45 -21.60
C ALA A 17 -23.08 7.23 -21.39
N CYS A 18 -23.09 8.15 -20.43
CA CYS A 18 -21.93 8.38 -19.59
C CYS A 18 -21.73 7.11 -18.76
N ALA A 19 -21.38 6.00 -19.43
CA ALA A 19 -20.69 4.92 -18.77
C ALA A 19 -19.36 5.54 -18.35
N VAL A 20 -19.36 6.10 -17.15
CA VAL A 20 -18.22 6.77 -16.54
C VAL A 20 -17.04 5.82 -16.71
N GLU A 21 -15.98 6.26 -17.40
CA GLU A 21 -14.84 5.43 -17.79
C GLU A 21 -14.25 4.65 -16.60
N THR A 22 -14.49 5.11 -15.39
CA THR A 22 -14.05 4.49 -14.13
C THR A 22 -14.79 3.20 -13.77
N VAL A 23 -16.07 3.07 -14.14
CA VAL A 23 -16.79 1.78 -14.03
C VAL A 23 -16.22 0.77 -15.04
N ARG A 24 -15.70 1.25 -16.18
CA ARG A 24 -15.05 0.42 -17.19
C ARG A 24 -13.72 -0.13 -16.67
N ASP A 25 -12.92 0.68 -15.97
CA ASP A 25 -11.64 0.21 -15.39
C ASP A 25 -11.84 -0.88 -14.35
N VAL A 26 -12.73 -0.69 -13.39
CA VAL A 26 -13.03 -1.71 -12.38
C VAL A 26 -13.56 -2.98 -13.04
N ALA A 27 -14.44 -2.87 -14.03
CA ALA A 27 -14.96 -4.02 -14.74
C ALA A 27 -13.88 -4.74 -15.58
N ALA A 28 -12.95 -4.00 -16.19
CA ALA A 28 -11.83 -4.58 -16.94
C ALA A 28 -10.88 -5.32 -16.01
N LEU A 29 -10.48 -4.71 -14.90
CA LEU A 29 -9.62 -5.32 -13.90
C LEU A 29 -10.27 -6.56 -13.27
N LYS A 30 -11.57 -6.53 -12.95
CA LYS A 30 -12.29 -7.71 -12.43
C LYS A 30 -12.28 -8.88 -13.41
N ARG A 31 -12.44 -8.62 -14.73
CA ARG A 31 -12.30 -9.68 -15.75
C ARG A 31 -10.90 -10.30 -15.77
N LEU A 32 -9.85 -9.49 -15.57
CA LEU A 32 -8.48 -10.00 -15.50
C LEU A 32 -8.23 -10.80 -14.22
N VAL A 33 -8.83 -10.39 -13.09
CA VAL A 33 -8.84 -11.17 -11.84
C VAL A 33 -9.51 -12.53 -12.04
N ASP A 34 -10.70 -12.54 -12.67
CA ASP A 34 -11.43 -13.78 -12.96
C ASP A 34 -10.66 -14.70 -13.92
N ALA A 35 -9.97 -14.11 -14.91
CA ALA A 35 -9.08 -14.83 -15.83
C ALA A 35 -7.77 -15.31 -15.17
N ARG A 36 -7.50 -14.90 -13.91
CA ARG A 36 -6.26 -15.18 -13.18
C ARG A 36 -5.01 -14.76 -13.97
N ASP A 37 -5.05 -13.57 -14.56
CA ASP A 37 -3.94 -12.99 -15.31
C ASP A 37 -3.29 -11.82 -14.54
N PRO A 38 -2.41 -12.12 -13.56
CA PRO A 38 -1.77 -11.08 -12.77
C PRO A 38 -0.79 -10.22 -13.58
N ASP A 39 -0.25 -10.70 -14.70
CA ASP A 39 0.62 -9.88 -15.56
C ASP A 39 -0.18 -8.78 -16.25
N ALA A 40 -1.35 -9.13 -16.80
CA ALA A 40 -2.24 -8.15 -17.41
C ALA A 40 -2.77 -7.12 -16.39
N ILE A 41 -3.03 -7.52 -15.14
CA ILE A 41 -3.44 -6.58 -14.09
C ILE A 41 -2.33 -5.57 -13.79
N VAL A 42 -1.08 -6.03 -13.66
CA VAL A 42 0.07 -5.14 -13.38
C VAL A 42 0.28 -4.15 -14.52
N ALA A 43 0.18 -4.63 -15.76
CA ALA A 43 0.34 -3.81 -16.96
C ALA A 43 -0.85 -2.86 -17.22
N TYR A 44 -1.97 -3.03 -16.51
CA TYR A 44 -3.15 -2.19 -16.71
C TYR A 44 -2.91 -0.77 -16.17
N GLU A 45 -3.02 0.24 -17.03
CA GLU A 45 -2.98 1.65 -16.62
C GLU A 45 -4.37 2.08 -16.15
N VAL A 46 -4.48 2.43 -14.88
CA VAL A 46 -5.70 2.99 -14.30
C VAL A 46 -5.68 4.49 -14.52
N ASP A 47 -6.59 4.99 -15.35
CA ASP A 47 -6.72 6.41 -15.70
C ASP A 47 -8.10 6.90 -15.28
N CYS A 48 -8.24 7.15 -13.98
CA CYS A 48 -9.47 7.67 -13.39
C CYS A 48 -9.21 8.89 -12.52
N PRO A 49 -10.07 9.92 -12.55
CA PRO A 49 -9.95 11.01 -11.60
C PRO A 49 -10.30 10.52 -10.19
N PRO A 50 -9.62 10.98 -9.12
CA PRO A 50 -9.77 10.44 -7.76
C PRO A 50 -11.22 10.39 -7.24
N ALA A 51 -12.04 11.39 -7.56
CA ALA A 51 -13.43 11.46 -7.10
C ALA A 51 -14.41 10.58 -7.89
N ALA A 52 -13.96 9.84 -8.91
CA ALA A 52 -14.86 9.05 -9.72
C ALA A 52 -15.21 7.69 -9.10
N PRO A 53 -16.44 7.18 -9.34
CA PRO A 53 -16.89 5.92 -8.77
C PRO A 53 -15.97 4.75 -9.14
N GLY A 54 -15.55 3.96 -8.15
CA GLY A 54 -14.73 2.77 -8.35
C GLY A 54 -13.23 3.04 -8.58
N CYS A 55 -12.78 4.29 -8.64
CA CYS A 55 -11.37 4.61 -8.88
C CYS A 55 -10.45 4.02 -7.79
N ALA A 56 -10.84 4.14 -6.52
CA ALA A 56 -10.13 3.52 -5.40
C ALA A 56 -10.05 1.98 -5.54
N GLN A 57 -11.14 1.32 -5.97
CA GLN A 57 -11.13 -0.13 -6.22
C GLN A 57 -10.16 -0.50 -7.35
N ALA A 58 -10.16 0.24 -8.45
CA ALA A 58 -9.28 -0.03 -9.60
C ALA A 58 -7.80 0.04 -9.19
N HIS A 59 -7.39 1.11 -8.50
CA HIS A 59 -6.05 1.23 -7.96
C HIS A 59 -5.72 0.15 -6.93
N THR A 60 -6.66 -0.23 -6.06
CA THR A 60 -6.47 -1.30 -5.07
C THR A 60 -6.21 -2.66 -5.75
N ILE A 61 -6.98 -3.02 -6.79
CA ILE A 61 -6.80 -4.29 -7.52
C ILE A 61 -5.41 -4.33 -8.18
N ARG A 62 -4.99 -3.23 -8.81
CA ARG A 62 -3.65 -3.13 -9.39
C ARG A 62 -2.55 -3.23 -8.33
N ALA A 63 -2.70 -2.49 -7.23
CA ALA A 63 -1.75 -2.50 -6.11
C ALA A 63 -1.56 -3.91 -5.54
N ASP A 64 -2.65 -4.62 -5.27
CA ASP A 64 -2.64 -6.01 -4.76
C ASP A 64 -1.95 -6.97 -5.74
N ALA A 65 -2.08 -6.78 -7.05
CA ALA A 65 -1.39 -7.59 -8.04
C ALA A 65 0.11 -7.29 -8.09
N CYS A 66 0.48 -6.01 -8.07
CA CYS A 66 1.88 -5.57 -8.02
C CYS A 66 2.58 -6.06 -6.74
N LEU A 67 1.94 -5.96 -5.58
CA LEU A 67 2.52 -6.41 -4.31
C LEU A 67 2.75 -7.92 -4.29
N ARG A 68 1.77 -8.72 -4.75
CA ARG A 68 1.91 -10.18 -4.87
C ARG A 68 3.06 -10.58 -5.79
N ARG A 69 3.29 -9.81 -6.87
CA ARG A 69 4.45 -10.01 -7.74
C ARG A 69 5.75 -9.64 -7.05
N ALA A 70 5.83 -8.54 -6.31
CA ALA A 70 7.02 -8.17 -5.56
C ALA A 70 7.41 -9.22 -4.49
N GLN A 71 6.41 -9.81 -3.83
CA GLN A 71 6.56 -10.85 -2.81
C GLN A 71 6.95 -12.23 -3.35
N GLY A 72 6.85 -12.45 -4.67
CA GLY A 72 7.17 -13.73 -5.28
C GLY A 72 8.64 -14.14 -5.11
N VAL A 73 8.85 -15.45 -5.00
CA VAL A 73 10.19 -16.05 -4.99
C VAL A 73 10.78 -16.03 -6.40
N GLY A 74 12.05 -15.64 -6.55
CA GLY A 74 12.75 -15.67 -7.84
C GLY A 74 12.37 -14.54 -8.82
N VAL A 75 11.72 -13.48 -8.34
CA VAL A 75 11.25 -12.36 -9.16
C VAL A 75 12.43 -11.46 -9.54
N VAL A 76 12.65 -11.30 -10.85
CA VAL A 76 13.77 -10.53 -11.41
C VAL A 76 13.55 -9.01 -11.25
N ASP A 77 12.32 -8.53 -11.42
CA ASP A 77 11.97 -7.10 -11.39
C ASP A 77 11.27 -6.67 -10.09
N ARG A 78 11.75 -7.18 -8.94
CA ARG A 78 11.11 -6.93 -7.63
C ARG A 78 10.95 -5.43 -7.33
N GLU A 79 11.96 -4.61 -7.64
CA GLU A 79 11.91 -3.15 -7.42
C GLU A 79 10.75 -2.52 -8.21
N ALA A 80 10.57 -2.90 -9.48
CA ALA A 80 9.53 -2.34 -10.33
C ALA A 80 8.12 -2.69 -9.84
N TYR A 81 7.92 -3.95 -9.41
CA TYR A 81 6.64 -4.39 -8.85
C TYR A 81 6.35 -3.74 -7.50
N ALA A 82 7.34 -3.61 -6.62
CA ALA A 82 7.16 -2.95 -5.33
C ALA A 82 6.83 -1.46 -5.50
N ARG A 83 7.51 -0.77 -6.43
CA ARG A 83 7.16 0.60 -6.82
C ARG A 83 5.72 0.71 -7.33
N CYS A 84 5.33 -0.16 -8.28
CA CYS A 84 3.95 -0.17 -8.79
C CYS A 84 2.93 -0.32 -7.65
N ALA A 85 3.21 -1.20 -6.69
CA ALA A 85 2.34 -1.41 -5.54
C ALA A 85 2.24 -0.14 -4.67
N ALA A 86 3.36 0.47 -4.31
CA ALA A 86 3.39 1.68 -3.49
C ALA A 86 2.65 2.85 -4.15
N GLU A 87 2.94 3.12 -5.43
CA GLU A 87 2.28 4.18 -6.20
C GLU A 87 0.78 3.91 -6.35
N SER A 88 0.37 2.66 -6.56
CA SER A 88 -1.04 2.30 -6.71
C SER A 88 -1.79 2.36 -5.37
N TYR A 89 -1.17 2.00 -4.23
CA TYR A 89 -1.81 2.18 -2.92
C TYR A 89 -1.93 3.65 -2.52
N ASP A 90 -0.94 4.50 -2.80
CA ASP A 90 -1.05 5.95 -2.58
C ASP A 90 -2.19 6.53 -3.44
N ALA A 91 -2.27 6.17 -4.72
CA ALA A 91 -3.38 6.58 -5.59
C ALA A 91 -4.75 6.06 -5.11
N ALA A 92 -4.83 4.82 -4.60
CA ALA A 92 -6.05 4.28 -4.02
C ALA A 92 -6.50 5.07 -2.78
N GLN A 93 -5.56 5.50 -1.93
CA GLN A 93 -5.86 6.33 -0.75
C GLN A 93 -6.35 7.72 -1.15
N VAL A 94 -5.69 8.37 -2.12
CA VAL A 94 -6.13 9.67 -2.65
C VAL A 94 -7.56 9.56 -3.21
N ALA A 95 -7.85 8.50 -3.97
CA ALA A 95 -9.19 8.24 -4.49
C ALA A 95 -10.22 7.96 -3.37
N ALA A 96 -9.87 7.14 -2.38
CA ALA A 96 -10.75 6.82 -1.26
C ALA A 96 -11.06 8.04 -0.38
N ALA A 97 -10.10 8.95 -0.22
CA ALA A 97 -10.30 10.22 0.48
C ALA A 97 -11.19 11.19 -0.32
N ALA A 98 -11.04 11.23 -1.65
CA ALA A 98 -11.86 12.07 -2.52
C ALA A 98 -13.30 11.57 -2.63
N ARG A 99 -13.51 10.25 -2.66
CA ARG A 99 -14.82 9.61 -2.64
C ARG A 99 -14.74 8.28 -1.90
N PRO A 100 -15.30 8.19 -0.68
CA PRO A 100 -15.37 6.94 0.05
C PRO A 100 -16.07 5.83 -0.74
N ASP A 101 -15.47 4.64 -0.74
CA ASP A 101 -15.98 3.45 -1.42
C ASP A 101 -16.14 2.32 -0.39
N PRO A 102 -17.35 1.77 -0.17
CA PRO A 102 -17.59 0.76 0.86
C PRO A 102 -16.88 -0.57 0.61
N LEU A 103 -16.36 -0.80 -0.61
CA LEU A 103 -15.58 -1.99 -0.94
C LEU A 103 -14.08 -1.80 -0.72
N VAL A 104 -13.65 -0.61 -0.30
CA VAL A 104 -12.25 -0.29 -0.03
C VAL A 104 -12.11 0.10 1.43
N ASP A 105 -11.27 -0.62 2.15
CA ASP A 105 -10.94 -0.31 3.54
C ASP A 105 -9.71 0.62 3.61
N PRO A 106 -9.86 1.88 4.05
CA PRO A 106 -8.74 2.82 4.17
C PRO A 106 -7.64 2.33 5.12
N ALA A 107 -8.00 1.60 6.18
CA ALA A 107 -7.01 1.09 7.11
C ALA A 107 -6.09 0.07 6.41
N ARG A 108 -6.70 -0.88 5.71
CA ARG A 108 -5.98 -1.83 4.86
C ARG A 108 -5.07 -1.14 3.83
N LEU A 109 -5.53 -0.08 3.16
CA LEU A 109 -4.73 0.62 2.15
C LEU A 109 -3.42 1.18 2.72
N VAL A 110 -3.50 1.90 3.85
CA VAL A 110 -2.32 2.48 4.52
C VAL A 110 -1.32 1.39 4.92
N ARG A 111 -1.79 0.28 5.48
CA ARG A 111 -0.90 -0.83 5.88
C ARG A 111 -0.15 -1.39 4.67
N TRP A 112 -0.85 -1.66 3.57
CA TRP A 112 -0.20 -2.22 2.38
C TRP A 112 0.65 -1.21 1.61
N GLU A 113 0.38 0.10 1.70
CA GLU A 113 1.29 1.14 1.22
C GLU A 113 2.65 1.04 1.95
N LEU A 114 2.63 0.97 3.29
CA LEU A 114 3.85 0.84 4.09
C LEU A 114 4.61 -0.45 3.77
N GLU A 115 3.89 -1.57 3.57
CA GLU A 115 4.50 -2.83 3.15
C GLU A 115 5.14 -2.73 1.76
N ALA A 116 4.46 -2.10 0.80
CA ALA A 116 4.99 -1.90 -0.54
C ALA A 116 6.23 -1.00 -0.54
N LEU A 117 6.24 0.06 0.28
CA LEU A 117 7.40 0.91 0.50
C LEU A 117 8.57 0.12 1.12
N ARG A 118 8.31 -0.76 2.08
CA ARG A 118 9.31 -1.67 2.67
C ARG A 118 9.94 -2.56 1.59
N PHE A 119 9.13 -3.22 0.77
CA PHE A 119 9.65 -4.03 -0.34
C PHE A 119 10.42 -3.22 -1.37
N TRP A 120 9.98 -1.99 -1.66
CA TRP A 120 10.67 -1.13 -2.61
C TRP A 120 12.05 -0.74 -2.07
N ARG A 121 12.12 -0.34 -0.79
CA ARG A 121 13.39 -0.07 -0.09
C ARG A 121 14.33 -1.26 -0.18
N ASP A 122 13.85 -2.45 0.16
CA ASP A 122 14.68 -3.66 0.24
C ASP A 122 15.15 -4.17 -1.12
N ALA A 123 14.41 -3.86 -2.19
CA ALA A 123 14.77 -4.24 -3.56
C ALA A 123 15.65 -3.20 -4.28
N ALA A 124 15.70 -1.96 -3.77
CA ALA A 124 16.42 -0.87 -4.42
C ALA A 124 17.93 -0.91 -4.16
N ALA A 125 18.69 -0.28 -5.06
CA ALA A 125 20.10 0.02 -4.81
C ALA A 125 20.28 0.87 -3.54
N ARG A 126 21.38 0.67 -2.81
CA ARG A 126 21.64 1.23 -1.46
C ARG A 126 21.23 2.69 -1.27
N ASP A 127 21.71 3.60 -2.12
CA ASP A 127 21.45 5.05 -1.96
C ASP A 127 19.95 5.39 -2.14
N ARG A 128 19.28 4.70 -3.07
CA ARG A 128 17.84 4.83 -3.26
C ARG A 128 17.07 4.17 -2.12
N GLY A 129 17.56 3.04 -1.61
CA GLY A 129 17.04 2.40 -0.41
C GLY A 129 17.02 3.35 0.79
N LEU A 130 18.08 4.15 1.00
CA LEU A 130 18.11 5.16 2.06
C LEU A 130 17.01 6.23 1.89
N ALA A 131 16.83 6.75 0.68
CA ALA A 131 15.77 7.72 0.39
C ALA A 131 14.37 7.11 0.62
N LEU A 132 14.16 5.88 0.17
CA LEU A 132 12.90 5.14 0.38
C LEU A 132 12.66 4.83 1.86
N ASN A 133 13.72 4.53 2.62
CA ASN A 133 13.62 4.31 4.06
C ASN A 133 13.19 5.58 4.80
N ALA A 134 13.68 6.75 4.39
CA ALA A 134 13.23 8.03 4.94
C ALA A 134 11.74 8.26 4.63
N THR A 135 11.29 7.99 3.40
CA THR A 135 9.86 8.05 3.04
C THR A 135 9.00 7.08 3.87
N LEU A 136 9.46 5.84 4.05
CA LEU A 136 8.79 4.84 4.89
C LEU A 136 8.67 5.32 6.33
N ALA A 137 9.76 5.81 6.93
CA ALA A 137 9.77 6.32 8.30
C ALA A 137 8.80 7.49 8.48
N GLU A 138 8.81 8.46 7.56
CA GLU A 138 7.94 9.63 7.60
C GLU A 138 6.45 9.24 7.49
N ARG A 139 6.12 8.28 6.61
CA ARG A 139 4.77 7.75 6.44
C ARG A 139 4.33 6.96 7.68
N ALA A 140 5.20 6.09 8.21
CA ALA A 140 4.92 5.28 9.39
C ALA A 140 4.73 6.15 10.66
N GLU A 141 5.53 7.20 10.82
CA GLU A 141 5.40 8.16 11.93
C GLU A 141 4.05 8.90 11.87
N ARG A 142 3.62 9.33 10.68
CA ARG A 142 2.27 9.91 10.52
C ARG A 142 1.19 8.94 10.96
N VAL A 143 1.28 7.67 10.58
CA VAL A 143 0.29 6.64 10.97
C VAL A 143 0.30 6.43 12.48
N ALA A 144 1.48 6.27 13.08
CA ALA A 144 1.64 6.09 14.52
C ALA A 144 1.08 7.27 15.32
N THR A 145 1.19 8.49 14.79
CA THR A 145 0.71 9.71 15.46
C THR A 145 -0.78 9.97 15.24
N ALA A 146 -1.28 9.68 14.04
CA ALA A 146 -2.67 9.98 13.67
C ALA A 146 -3.69 9.00 14.29
N ALA A 147 -3.26 7.77 14.55
CA ALA A 147 -4.13 6.72 15.08
C ALA A 147 -3.33 5.80 16.00
N THR A 148 -3.41 6.07 17.31
CA THR A 148 -2.66 5.34 18.34
C THR A 148 -3.09 3.87 18.48
N ASP A 149 -4.23 3.50 17.90
CA ASP A 149 -4.77 2.15 17.83
C ASP A 149 -4.32 1.38 16.57
N ARG A 150 -3.48 1.98 15.71
CA ARG A 150 -2.97 1.38 14.47
C ARG A 150 -1.54 0.87 14.65
N PRO A 151 -1.35 -0.42 14.97
CA PRO A 151 -0.03 -1.01 15.28
C PRO A 151 0.96 -1.03 14.10
N GLU A 152 0.50 -0.85 12.86
CA GLU A 152 1.34 -0.78 11.66
C GLU A 152 2.26 0.44 11.64
N GLY A 153 1.83 1.60 12.16
CA GLY A 153 2.69 2.78 12.25
C GLY A 153 3.94 2.49 13.08
N PRO A 154 3.78 2.06 14.35
CA PRO A 154 4.91 1.63 15.18
C PRO A 154 5.76 0.53 14.54
N TYR A 155 5.16 -0.48 13.92
CA TYR A 155 5.89 -1.57 13.26
C TYR A 155 6.85 -1.06 12.18
N TYR A 156 6.34 -0.34 11.18
CA TYR A 156 7.15 0.12 10.06
C TYR A 156 8.13 1.22 10.46
N LEU A 157 7.84 1.99 11.52
CA LEU A 157 8.78 2.95 12.06
C LEU A 157 9.95 2.26 12.77
N ALA A 158 9.69 1.18 13.52
CA ALA A 158 10.74 0.35 14.12
C ALA A 158 11.60 -0.33 13.03
N ASP A 159 10.97 -0.92 12.01
CA ASP A 159 11.65 -1.52 10.85
C ASP A 159 12.54 -0.50 10.12
N ALA A 160 12.04 0.70 9.86
CA ALA A 160 12.81 1.75 9.21
C ALA A 160 14.00 2.24 10.05
N ARG A 161 13.92 2.17 11.38
CA ARG A 161 15.01 2.55 12.28
C ARG A 161 16.12 1.50 12.36
N ILE A 162 15.79 0.22 12.29
CA ILE A 162 16.78 -0.86 12.37
C ILE A 162 17.47 -1.11 11.01
N TRP A 163 16.82 -0.77 9.91
CA TRP A 163 17.33 -1.07 8.56
C TRP A 163 18.73 -0.49 8.27
N PRO A 164 19.04 0.80 8.53
CA PRO A 164 20.39 1.34 8.30
C PRO A 164 21.46 0.67 9.18
N VAL A 165 21.07 0.22 10.37
CA VAL A 165 21.93 -0.46 11.34
C VAL A 165 22.31 -1.85 10.84
N ASN A 166 21.32 -2.60 10.34
CA ASN A 166 21.53 -3.91 9.74
C ASN A 166 22.44 -3.86 8.49
N LEU A 167 22.48 -2.72 7.81
CA LEU A 167 23.39 -2.47 6.69
C LEU A 167 24.77 -1.94 7.11
N GLY A 168 25.00 -1.69 8.40
CA GLY A 168 26.23 -1.08 8.91
C GLY A 168 26.44 0.35 8.41
N ILE A 169 25.37 1.06 8.04
CA ILE A 169 25.41 2.45 7.59
C ILE A 169 25.52 3.38 8.80
N GLU A 170 24.72 3.10 9.83
CA GLU A 170 24.64 3.90 11.03
C GLU A 170 24.84 3.04 12.27
N GLN A 171 25.43 3.63 13.31
CA GLN A 171 25.41 3.06 14.65
C GLN A 171 24.37 3.82 15.46
N PRO A 172 23.24 3.19 15.82
CA PRO A 172 22.22 3.86 16.59
C PRO A 172 22.76 4.08 18.01
N PRO A 173 22.55 5.26 18.62
CA PRO A 173 22.80 5.40 20.04
C PRO A 173 21.83 4.48 20.81
N CYS A 174 22.22 3.97 21.98
CA CYS A 174 21.37 3.04 22.75
C CYS A 174 19.93 3.53 23.00
N PRO A 175 19.66 4.83 23.26
CA PRO A 175 18.29 5.35 23.32
C PRO A 175 17.50 5.15 22.02
N GLY A 176 18.16 5.20 20.86
CA GLY A 176 17.53 4.96 19.56
C GLY A 176 17.09 3.51 19.39
N VAL A 177 17.91 2.55 19.83
CA VAL A 177 17.57 1.12 19.80
C VAL A 177 16.43 0.81 20.78
N ALA A 178 16.50 1.33 22.01
CA ALA A 178 15.43 1.18 22.99
C ALA A 178 14.09 1.76 22.48
N SER A 179 14.13 2.92 21.81
CA SER A 179 12.93 3.50 21.22
C SER A 179 12.37 2.66 20.06
N ALA A 180 13.23 2.02 19.26
CA ALA A 180 12.77 1.12 18.20
C ALA A 180 12.19 -0.20 18.76
N LEU A 181 12.74 -0.73 19.86
CA LEU A 181 12.14 -1.87 20.58
C LEU A 181 10.74 -1.56 21.11
N ALA A 182 10.57 -0.41 21.78
CA ALA A 182 9.25 0.00 22.28
C ALA A 182 8.21 0.15 21.16
N LEU A 183 8.63 0.62 19.98
CA LEU A 183 7.77 0.70 18.80
C LEU A 183 7.40 -0.68 18.26
N ALA A 184 8.36 -1.62 18.21
CA ALA A 184 8.08 -3.00 17.80
C ALA A 184 7.12 -3.70 18.79
N GLU A 185 7.29 -3.51 20.09
CA GLU A 185 6.38 -4.05 21.11
C GLU A 185 4.95 -3.48 20.99
N ALA A 186 4.82 -2.19 20.68
CA ALA A 186 3.52 -1.57 20.39
C ALA A 186 2.82 -2.19 19.17
N ALA A 187 3.55 -2.89 18.30
CA ALA A 187 3.02 -3.57 17.13
C ALA A 187 2.59 -5.04 17.35
N LEU A 188 2.76 -5.61 18.55
CA LEU A 188 2.38 -7.00 18.86
C LEU A 188 0.97 -7.42 18.41
N PRO A 189 -0.07 -6.54 18.40
CA PRO A 189 -1.37 -6.92 17.86
C PRO A 189 -1.35 -7.36 16.38
N LEU A 190 -0.41 -6.87 15.56
CA LEU A 190 -0.25 -7.34 14.16
C LEU A 190 0.26 -8.78 14.08
N GLU A 191 1.16 -9.17 14.98
CA GLU A 191 1.66 -10.56 15.04
C GLU A 191 0.54 -11.51 15.48
N GLN A 192 -0.28 -11.10 16.45
CA GLN A 192 -1.46 -11.88 16.89
C GLN A 192 -2.48 -12.08 15.76
N ALA A 193 -2.56 -11.14 14.82
CA ALA A 193 -3.37 -11.25 13.61
C ALA A 193 -2.68 -12.03 12.47
N GLY A 194 -1.42 -12.46 12.65
CA GLY A 194 -0.64 -13.18 11.65
C GLY A 194 -0.25 -12.32 10.43
N GLU A 195 -0.16 -11.00 10.61
CA GLU A 195 0.03 -10.06 9.50
C GLU A 195 1.51 -9.72 9.26
N VAL A 196 2.31 -9.69 10.33
CA VAL A 196 3.75 -9.41 10.29
C VAL A 196 4.49 -10.25 11.35
N ASP A 197 5.80 -10.36 11.21
CA ASP A 197 6.67 -11.07 12.17
C ASP A 197 7.33 -10.06 13.12
N VAL A 198 6.57 -9.61 14.13
CA VAL A 198 7.08 -8.66 15.14
C VAL A 198 8.20 -9.29 15.96
N GLN A 199 8.10 -10.57 16.31
CA GLN A 199 9.13 -11.29 17.06
C GLN A 199 10.48 -11.31 16.33
N GLN A 200 10.51 -11.48 15.01
CA GLN A 200 11.74 -11.36 14.22
C GLN A 200 12.31 -9.94 14.27
N LEU A 201 11.47 -8.91 14.15
CA LEU A 201 11.90 -7.51 14.25
C LEU A 201 12.49 -7.20 15.63
N VAL A 202 11.84 -7.65 16.72
CA VAL A 202 12.35 -7.53 18.10
C VAL A 202 13.69 -8.26 18.24
N THR A 203 13.83 -9.44 17.65
CA THR A 203 15.07 -10.22 17.70
C THR A 203 16.22 -9.49 16.98
N ASP A 204 15.95 -8.90 15.82
CA ASP A 204 16.95 -8.13 15.06
C ASP A 204 17.37 -6.85 15.80
N LEU A 205 16.41 -6.17 16.43
CA LEU A 205 16.65 -5.02 17.30
C LEU A 205 17.50 -5.39 18.53
N ALA A 206 17.18 -6.49 19.21
CA ALA A 206 17.95 -6.97 20.35
C ALA A 206 19.38 -7.37 19.95
N ARG A 207 19.55 -8.00 18.78
CA ARG A 207 20.88 -8.32 18.24
C ARG A 207 21.70 -7.07 17.96
N ALA A 208 21.09 -6.05 17.35
CA ALA A 208 21.75 -4.77 17.11
C ALA A 208 22.13 -4.08 18.44
N ALA A 209 21.23 -4.07 19.42
CA ALA A 209 21.51 -3.51 20.74
C ALA A 209 22.75 -4.15 21.40
N LEU A 210 22.81 -5.48 21.41
CA LEU A 210 23.94 -6.24 21.95
C LEU A 210 25.24 -5.94 21.20
N ALA A 211 25.18 -5.87 19.87
CA ALA A 211 26.35 -5.52 19.04
C ALA A 211 26.92 -4.12 19.35
N HIS A 212 26.09 -3.23 19.91
CA HIS A 212 26.47 -1.87 20.29
C HIS A 212 26.68 -1.66 21.81
N GLY A 213 26.65 -2.74 22.61
CA GLY A 213 26.87 -2.67 24.05
C GLY A 213 25.74 -1.95 24.81
N CYS A 214 24.54 -1.94 24.24
CA CYS A 214 23.36 -1.38 24.87
C CYS A 214 22.71 -2.41 25.80
N ASP A 215 22.32 -1.97 27.01
CA ASP A 215 21.47 -2.78 27.88
C ASP A 215 20.09 -2.90 27.25
N VAL A 216 19.73 -4.12 26.86
CA VAL A 216 18.36 -4.45 26.42
C VAL A 216 17.58 -4.86 27.66
N PRO A 217 16.51 -4.13 28.04
CA PRO A 217 15.62 -4.62 29.07
C PRO A 217 15.03 -5.97 28.60
N THR A 218 15.31 -7.02 29.36
CA THR A 218 14.78 -8.38 29.14
C THR A 218 13.34 -8.50 29.62
#